data_AF-A0A453PW46-F1
#
_entry.id   AF-A0A453PW46-F1
#
_cell.length_a   1.000
_cell.length_b   1.000
_cell.length_c   1.000
_cell.angle_alpha   90.00
_cell.angle_beta   90.00
_cell.angle_gamma   90.00
#
_symmetry.space_group_name_H-M   'P 1'
#
loop_
_entity.id
_entity.type
_entity.pdbx_description
1 polymer ?
#
loop_
_entity_poly.entity_id
_entity_poly.type
_entity_poly.pdbx_seq_one_letter_code
_entity_poly.pdbx_strand_id
1 'polypeptide(L)'
;AIVGKGLTFDSGGYNIKTGPGCSIELMKFDMGGSAAVFGAAKALAQIKPPGVEVHFIVAACENMISGTGMRPGDILTASNGKTIEVNNTDAEGRLTLADALVYACNQGVDKIIDLATLTGACVVALGPSIAGNLHTK
;
A
#
# COMPACT_ATOMS: atom_id res chain seq x y z
N ALA A 1 1.71 11.63 -9.72
CA ALA A 1 2.18 11.07 -8.44
C ALA A 1 2.52 9.59 -8.59
N ILE A 2 3.52 9.13 -7.84
CA ILE A 2 3.87 7.71 -7.67
C ILE A 2 3.64 7.37 -6.20
N VAL A 3 2.72 6.46 -5.94
CA VAL A 3 2.26 6.07 -4.60
C VAL A 3 2.76 4.67 -4.25
N GLY A 4 3.25 4.44 -3.04
CA GLY A 4 3.74 3.13 -2.62
C GLY A 4 3.08 2.64 -1.34
N LYS A 5 2.64 1.37 -1.31
CA LYS A 5 2.32 0.69 -0.03
C LYS A 5 3.58 0.67 0.85
N GLY A 6 3.44 1.14 2.08
CA GLY A 6 4.55 1.37 3.01
C GLY A 6 4.41 0.65 4.34
N LEU A 7 3.93 -0.60 4.35
CA LEU A 7 3.83 -1.39 5.58
C LEU A 7 5.21 -1.92 5.94
N THR A 8 5.84 -1.35 6.97
CA THR A 8 7.22 -1.71 7.35
C THR A 8 7.30 -3.12 7.94
N PHE A 9 6.21 -3.57 8.56
CA PHE A 9 5.96 -4.95 8.92
C PHE A 9 4.46 -5.17 8.99
N ASP A 10 4.01 -6.36 8.55
CA ASP A 10 2.60 -6.74 8.55
C ASP A 10 2.39 -8.08 9.26
N SER A 11 1.88 -8.03 10.49
CA SER A 11 1.47 -9.23 11.23
C SER A 11 0.09 -9.77 10.81
N GLY A 12 -0.68 -8.97 10.05
CA GLY A 12 -2.10 -9.11 9.81
C GLY A 12 -3.00 -8.48 10.87
N GLY A 13 -2.42 -7.93 11.95
CA GLY A 13 -3.20 -7.40 13.08
C GLY A 13 -3.94 -8.51 13.81
N TYR A 14 -5.18 -8.25 14.26
CA TYR A 14 -5.98 -9.27 14.94
C TYR A 14 -6.37 -10.45 14.03
N ASN A 15 -6.49 -10.24 12.72
CA ASN A 15 -6.49 -11.30 11.71
C ASN A 15 -5.06 -11.79 11.44
N ILE A 16 -4.40 -12.26 12.50
CA ILE A 16 -3.00 -12.65 12.47
C ILE A 16 -2.71 -13.69 11.37
N LYS A 17 -1.59 -13.50 10.67
CA LYS A 17 -1.08 -14.43 9.67
C LYS A 17 -0.64 -15.75 10.33
N THR A 18 -1.57 -16.72 10.41
CA THR A 18 -1.35 -18.04 11.03
C THR A 18 -1.57 -19.23 10.07
N GLY A 19 -2.07 -18.96 8.86
CA GLY A 19 -2.33 -20.01 7.87
C GLY A 19 -1.06 -20.64 7.30
N PRO A 20 -1.13 -21.89 6.78
CA PRO A 20 -0.04 -22.48 6.02
C PRO A 20 0.38 -21.57 4.85
N GLY A 21 1.68 -21.26 4.74
CA GLY A 21 2.19 -20.41 3.67
C GLY A 21 1.86 -18.91 3.81
N CYS A 22 1.47 -18.44 5.00
CA CYS A 22 1.20 -17.03 5.24
C CYS A 22 2.44 -16.12 5.25
N SER A 23 3.65 -16.71 5.36
CA SER A 23 4.94 -16.01 5.23
C SER A 23 5.12 -14.79 6.12
N ILE A 24 4.59 -14.83 7.36
CA ILE A 24 4.68 -13.73 8.32
C ILE A 24 6.14 -13.28 8.57
N GLU A 25 7.09 -14.21 8.54
CA GLU A 25 8.53 -13.96 8.70
C GLU A 25 9.13 -13.12 7.57
N LEU A 26 8.48 -13.11 6.40
CA LEU A 26 8.93 -12.34 5.24
C LEU A 26 8.36 -10.92 5.26
N MET A 27 7.31 -10.61 6.03
CA MET A 27 6.49 -9.40 5.90
C MET A 27 7.19 -8.05 6.10
N LYS A 28 8.50 -8.04 6.39
CA LYS A 28 9.37 -6.88 6.12
C LYS A 28 9.35 -6.45 4.64
N PHE A 29 8.97 -7.34 3.71
CA PHE A 29 8.87 -7.00 2.28
C PHE A 29 7.59 -6.22 1.93
N ASP A 30 6.66 -6.05 2.88
CA ASP A 30 5.35 -5.45 2.63
C ASP A 30 5.37 -3.92 2.41
N MET A 31 6.58 -3.36 2.43
CA MET A 31 6.94 -2.02 2.00
C MET A 31 7.60 -2.00 0.61
N GLY A 32 7.57 -3.12 -0.13
CA GLY A 32 8.23 -3.25 -1.44
C GLY A 32 7.74 -2.22 -2.47
N GLY A 33 6.46 -1.84 -2.41
CA GLY A 33 5.92 -0.73 -3.19
C GLY A 33 6.62 0.60 -2.88
N SER A 34 6.70 0.98 -1.60
CA SER A 34 7.44 2.18 -1.17
C SER A 34 8.93 2.15 -1.53
N ALA A 35 9.57 0.98 -1.45
CA ALA A 35 10.97 0.82 -1.88
C ALA A 35 11.14 1.15 -3.36
N ALA A 36 10.22 0.68 -4.22
CA ALA A 36 10.20 1.01 -5.64
C ALA A 36 9.97 2.52 -5.88
N VAL A 37 9.06 3.15 -5.13
CA VAL A 37 8.82 4.60 -5.20
C VAL A 37 10.08 5.40 -4.84
N PHE A 38 10.76 5.07 -3.74
CA PHE A 38 11.99 5.77 -3.37
C PHE A 38 13.16 5.47 -4.30
N GLY A 39 13.22 4.26 -4.88
CA GLY A 39 14.17 3.92 -5.93
C GLY A 39 13.96 4.80 -7.18
N ALA A 40 12.71 4.97 -7.61
CA ALA A 40 12.35 5.87 -8.71
C ALA A 40 12.69 7.33 -8.37
N ALA A 41 12.42 7.79 -7.13
CA ALA A 41 12.78 9.13 -6.68
C ALA A 41 14.28 9.38 -6.78
N LYS A 42 15.10 8.44 -6.29
CA LYS A 42 16.56 8.51 -6.37
C LYS A 42 17.04 8.60 -7.83
N ALA A 43 16.50 7.77 -8.71
CA ALA A 43 16.87 7.77 -10.13
C ALA A 43 16.47 9.09 -10.82
N LEU A 44 15.24 9.56 -10.60
CA LEU A 44 14.73 10.79 -11.21
C LEU A 44 15.47 12.04 -10.72
N ALA A 45 15.86 12.09 -9.45
CA ALA A 45 16.69 13.17 -8.91
C ALA A 45 18.08 13.26 -9.57
N GLN A 46 18.62 12.13 -10.05
CA GLN A 46 19.88 12.07 -10.79
C GLN A 46 19.70 12.45 -12.26
N ILE A 47 18.66 11.93 -12.92
CA ILE A 47 18.38 12.17 -14.35
C ILE A 47 17.93 13.61 -14.59
N LYS A 48 17.17 14.19 -13.65
CA LYS A 48 16.59 15.54 -13.74
C LYS A 48 15.83 15.78 -15.06
N PRO A 49 14.83 14.96 -15.39
CA PRO A 49 14.06 15.13 -16.61
C PRO A 49 13.37 16.52 -16.62
N PRO A 50 13.45 17.28 -17.72
CA PRO A 50 12.81 18.58 -17.81
C PRO A 50 11.30 18.45 -18.02
N GLY A 51 10.55 19.47 -17.59
CA GLY A 51 9.12 19.61 -17.91
C GLY A 51 8.19 18.63 -17.18
N VAL A 52 8.65 17.99 -16.10
CA VAL A 52 7.83 17.10 -15.27
C VAL A 52 7.95 17.45 -13.80
N GLU A 53 6.82 17.35 -13.08
CA GLU A 53 6.75 17.38 -11.62
C GLU A 53 6.30 16.01 -11.13
N VAL A 54 7.00 15.45 -10.15
CA VAL A 54 6.70 14.10 -9.62
C VAL A 54 6.58 14.16 -8.11
N HIS A 55 5.39 13.80 -7.62
CA HIS A 55 5.12 13.59 -6.20
C HIS A 55 5.36 12.12 -5.85
N PHE A 56 6.23 11.86 -4.87
CA PHE A 56 6.51 10.52 -4.34
C PHE A 56 5.82 10.40 -2.98
N ILE A 57 4.80 9.54 -2.86
CA ILE A 57 3.90 9.50 -1.70
C ILE A 57 3.89 8.10 -1.10
N VAL A 58 4.07 8.02 0.22
CA VAL A 58 4.03 6.77 0.99
C VAL A 58 3.32 7.04 2.31
N ALA A 59 2.23 6.33 2.58
CA ALA A 59 1.61 6.27 3.90
C ALA A 59 2.25 5.12 4.68
N ALA A 60 3.35 5.41 5.37
CA ALA A 60 4.14 4.39 6.08
C ALA A 60 3.61 4.14 7.50
N CYS A 61 3.46 2.86 7.86
CA CYS A 61 3.10 2.40 9.19
C CYS A 61 3.50 0.93 9.36
N GLU A 62 3.26 0.35 10.54
CA GLU A 62 3.30 -1.08 10.79
C GLU A 62 1.91 -1.60 11.18
N ASN A 63 1.59 -2.85 10.83
CA ASN A 63 0.33 -3.50 11.21
C ASN A 63 0.60 -4.54 12.31
N MET A 64 0.25 -4.19 13.54
CA MET A 64 0.61 -4.92 14.75
C MET A 64 -0.61 -5.22 15.62
N ILE A 65 -0.48 -6.26 16.46
CA ILE A 65 -1.44 -6.55 17.53
C ILE A 65 -1.06 -5.71 18.75
N SER A 66 -2.02 -4.93 19.25
CA SER A 66 -1.85 -4.17 20.49
C SER A 66 -3.22 -3.94 21.15
N GLY A 67 -3.21 -3.56 22.43
CA GLY A 67 -4.44 -3.15 23.11
C GLY A 67 -5.11 -1.88 22.54
N THR A 68 -4.41 -1.17 21.64
CA THR A 68 -4.91 0.02 20.92
C THR A 68 -5.12 -0.24 19.43
N GLY A 69 -5.00 -1.49 18.99
CA GLY A 69 -5.09 -1.88 17.58
C GLY A 69 -6.52 -1.79 17.03
N MET A 70 -6.61 -1.58 15.72
CA MET A 70 -7.85 -1.73 14.94
C MET A 70 -8.39 -3.15 15.06
N ARG A 71 -9.70 -3.29 15.23
CA ARG A 71 -10.38 -4.59 15.37
C ARG A 71 -11.14 -4.97 14.10
N PRO A 72 -11.31 -6.28 13.83
CA PRO A 72 -12.29 -6.73 12.86
C PRO A 72 -13.69 -6.25 13.27
N GLY A 73 -14.42 -5.63 12.34
CA GLY A 73 -15.72 -5.01 12.55
C GLY A 73 -15.68 -3.52 12.90
N ASP A 74 -14.51 -2.92 13.13
CA ASP A 74 -14.41 -1.47 13.29
C ASP A 74 -14.86 -0.77 11.98
N ILE A 75 -15.56 0.36 12.12
CA ILE A 75 -15.92 1.23 10.99
C ILE A 75 -15.02 2.46 11.03
N LEU A 76 -14.14 2.57 10.05
CA LEU A 76 -13.24 3.71 9.89
C LEU A 76 -13.85 4.75 8.95
N THR A 77 -13.41 6.00 9.06
CA THR A 77 -13.76 7.06 8.11
C THR A 77 -12.50 7.50 7.38
N ALA A 78 -12.44 7.32 6.07
CA ALA A 78 -11.35 7.82 5.24
C ALA A 78 -11.41 9.36 5.11
N SER A 79 -10.31 9.98 4.72
CA SER A 79 -10.18 11.44 4.55
C SER A 79 -11.17 12.07 3.54
N ASN A 80 -11.76 11.27 2.66
CA ASN A 80 -12.83 11.70 1.75
C ASN A 80 -14.25 11.54 2.33
N GLY A 81 -14.38 11.24 3.63
CA GLY A 81 -15.65 11.09 4.34
C GLY A 81 -16.36 9.76 4.12
N LYS A 82 -15.83 8.84 3.30
CA LYS A 82 -16.40 7.49 3.15
C LYS A 82 -16.09 6.64 4.37
N THR A 83 -17.10 5.91 4.84
CA THR A 83 -16.95 4.93 5.91
C THR A 83 -16.57 3.56 5.35
N ILE A 84 -15.71 2.83 6.04
CA ILE A 84 -15.18 1.51 5.65
C ILE A 84 -15.35 0.56 6.84
N GLU A 85 -16.17 -0.48 6.67
CA GLU A 85 -16.19 -1.61 7.62
C GLU A 85 -14.97 -2.50 7.39
N VAL A 86 -14.17 -2.70 8.43
CA VAL A 86 -12.95 -3.51 8.38
C VAL A 86 -13.30 -4.96 8.74
N ASN A 87 -13.72 -5.75 7.77
CA ASN A 87 -14.01 -7.16 8.01
C ASN A 87 -12.76 -8.04 8.19
N ASN A 88 -11.58 -7.55 7.78
CA ASN A 88 -10.30 -8.25 7.94
C ASN A 88 -9.15 -7.24 8.09
N THR A 89 -8.41 -7.30 9.20
CA THR A 89 -7.27 -6.40 9.49
C THR A 89 -5.99 -6.75 8.74
N ASP A 90 -5.93 -7.90 8.05
CA ASP A 90 -4.86 -8.33 7.13
C ASP A 90 -5.08 -7.82 5.69
N ALA A 91 -6.08 -6.95 5.51
CA ALA A 91 -6.32 -6.19 4.30
C ALA A 91 -5.99 -4.70 4.51
N GLU A 92 -5.06 -4.38 5.39
CA GLU A 92 -4.66 -3.03 5.81
C GLU A 92 -4.09 -2.19 4.67
N GLY A 93 -3.36 -2.80 3.72
CA GLY A 93 -2.68 -2.07 2.65
C GLY A 93 -3.62 -1.24 1.79
N ARG A 94 -4.86 -1.69 1.57
CA ARG A 94 -5.84 -0.90 0.81
C ARG A 94 -6.41 0.28 1.62
N LEU A 95 -6.38 0.20 2.96
CA LEU A 95 -6.81 1.27 3.84
C LEU A 95 -5.79 2.41 3.82
N THR A 96 -4.50 2.08 3.96
CA THR A 96 -3.42 3.09 3.88
C THR A 96 -3.36 3.73 2.48
N LEU A 97 -3.54 2.93 1.43
CA LEU A 97 -3.61 3.43 0.06
C LEU A 97 -4.85 4.29 -0.19
N ALA A 98 -5.99 4.02 0.44
CA ALA A 98 -7.20 4.84 0.25
C ALA A 98 -6.92 6.32 0.60
N ASP A 99 -6.31 6.58 1.75
CA ASP A 99 -5.95 7.95 2.14
C ASP A 99 -4.76 8.51 1.37
N ALA A 100 -3.77 7.68 1.03
CA ALA A 100 -2.65 8.11 0.19
C ALA A 100 -3.12 8.55 -1.21
N LEU A 101 -4.10 7.86 -1.79
CA LEU A 101 -4.70 8.20 -3.08
C LEU A 101 -5.55 9.47 -2.99
N VAL A 102 -6.34 9.64 -1.94
CA VAL A 102 -7.07 10.90 -1.70
C VAL A 102 -6.09 12.06 -1.58
N TYR A 103 -5.01 11.90 -0.81
CA TYR A 103 -3.96 12.89 -0.69
C TYR A 103 -3.30 13.22 -2.04
N ALA A 104 -2.97 12.20 -2.84
CA ALA A 104 -2.37 12.36 -4.16
C ALA A 104 -3.29 13.12 -5.13
N CYS A 105 -4.60 12.81 -5.15
CA CYS A 105 -5.57 13.55 -5.93
C CYS A 105 -5.63 15.03 -5.53
N ASN A 106 -5.55 15.33 -4.23
CA ASN A 106 -5.58 16.70 -3.72
C ASN A 106 -4.33 17.52 -4.10
N GLN A 107 -3.27 16.89 -4.58
CA GLN A 107 -2.10 17.59 -5.13
C GLN A 107 -2.31 18.10 -6.56
N GLY A 108 -3.46 17.79 -7.19
CA GLY A 108 -3.78 18.27 -8.54
C GLY A 108 -2.91 17.67 -9.65
N VAL A 109 -2.40 16.44 -9.45
CA VAL A 109 -1.55 15.75 -10.43
C VAL A 109 -2.34 15.21 -11.62
N ASP A 110 -1.71 15.17 -12.80
CA ASP A 110 -2.36 14.67 -14.03
C ASP A 110 -2.59 13.15 -14.03
N LYS A 111 -1.70 12.40 -13.38
CA LYS A 111 -1.70 10.92 -13.36
C LYS A 111 -1.23 10.39 -12.02
N ILE A 112 -1.81 9.28 -11.61
CA ILE A 112 -1.42 8.53 -10.41
C ILE A 112 -1.13 7.10 -10.81
N ILE A 113 -0.02 6.57 -10.29
CA ILE A 113 0.29 5.14 -10.31
C ILE A 113 0.62 4.72 -8.88
N ASP A 114 0.00 3.64 -8.40
CA ASP A 114 0.36 3.02 -7.13
C ASP A 114 1.04 1.66 -7.33
N LEU A 115 1.96 1.32 -6.44
CA LEU A 115 2.64 0.03 -6.39
C LEU A 115 2.48 -0.57 -5.00
N ALA A 116 2.04 -1.84 -4.94
CA ALA A 116 1.75 -2.49 -3.67
C ALA A 116 1.92 -4.00 -3.73
N THR A 117 2.48 -4.56 -2.66
CA THR A 117 2.41 -5.99 -2.30
C THR A 117 1.02 -6.31 -1.74
N LEU A 118 -0.02 -6.12 -2.57
CA LEU A 118 -1.39 -5.96 -2.06
C LEU A 118 -2.11 -7.28 -1.78
N THR A 119 -1.93 -8.30 -2.61
CA THR A 119 -2.65 -9.57 -2.47
C THR A 119 -1.77 -10.76 -2.83
N GLY A 120 -1.90 -11.85 -2.06
CA GLY A 120 -1.36 -13.15 -2.46
C GLY A 120 -2.06 -13.73 -3.71
N ALA A 121 -3.29 -13.32 -3.99
CA ALA A 121 -4.05 -13.75 -5.16
C ALA A 121 -3.37 -13.37 -6.49
N CYS A 122 -2.65 -12.25 -6.54
CA CYS A 122 -1.87 -11.87 -7.72
C CYS A 122 -0.79 -12.91 -8.04
N VAL A 123 -0.10 -13.44 -7.03
CA VAL A 123 0.92 -14.49 -7.19
C VAL A 123 0.28 -15.80 -7.64
N VAL A 124 -0.90 -16.14 -7.13
CA VAL A 124 -1.65 -17.32 -7.59
C VAL A 124 -2.02 -17.20 -9.07
N ALA A 125 -2.45 -16.01 -9.50
CA ALA A 125 -2.92 -15.79 -10.87
C ALA A 125 -1.79 -15.66 -11.90
N LEU A 126 -0.69 -14.99 -11.56
CA LEU A 126 0.36 -14.58 -12.51
C LEU A 126 1.75 -15.17 -12.20
N GLY A 127 1.89 -15.89 -11.10
CA GLY A 127 3.17 -16.41 -10.62
C GLY A 127 4.07 -15.34 -10.00
N PRO A 128 5.30 -15.69 -9.61
CA PRO A 128 6.22 -14.80 -8.90
C PRO A 128 6.94 -13.78 -9.79
N SER A 129 6.84 -13.92 -11.12
CA SER A 129 7.65 -13.15 -12.07
C SER A 129 6.88 -12.02 -12.79
N ILE A 130 5.55 -11.97 -12.64
CA ILE A 130 4.69 -11.05 -13.39
C ILE A 130 3.81 -10.28 -12.39
N ALA A 131 3.85 -8.94 -12.46
CA ALA A 131 2.97 -8.08 -11.70
C ALA A 131 1.64 -7.86 -12.44
N GLY A 132 0.54 -7.77 -11.69
CA GLY A 132 -0.76 -7.36 -12.22
C GLY A 132 -0.86 -5.84 -12.34
N ASN A 133 -1.48 -5.35 -13.41
CA ASN A 133 -1.81 -3.94 -13.59
C ASN A 133 -3.32 -3.79 -13.73
N LEU A 134 -3.93 -2.92 -12.93
CA LEU A 134 -5.33 -2.55 -12.99
C LEU A 134 -5.41 -1.04 -13.17
N HIS A 135 -6.31 -0.59 -14.04
CA HIS A 135 -6.53 0.84 -14.26
C HIS A 135 -8.02 1.14 -14.41
N THR A 136 -8.43 2.35 -14.05
CA THR A 136 -9.74 2.89 -14.39
C THR A 136 -9.74 3.31 -15.85
N LYS A 137 -10.90 3.24 -16.52
CA LYS A 137 -11.06 3.78 -17.88
C LYS A 137 -10.95 5.30 -17.88
#